data_AF-A0A4Y9RYK3-F1
#
_entry.id   AF-A0A4Y9RYK3-F1
#
_cell.length_a   1.000
_cell.length_b   1.000
_cell.length_c   1.000
_cell.angle_alpha   90.00
_cell.angle_beta   90.00
_cell.angle_gamma   90.00
#
_symmetry.space_group_name_H-M   'P 1'
#
loop_
_entity.id
_entity.type
_entity.pdbx_description
1 polymer ?
#
loop_
_entity_poly.entity_id
_entity_poly.type
_entity_poly.pdbx_seq_one_letter_code
_entity_poly.pdbx_strand_id
1 'polypeptide(L)'
;MIFRFESDAGVHGHQSWSAELATVRDAQIQAIRTLGELLSEDGSQFWKEEEVSMTVSDTNGLTLFRLDLGAVKAPALSHPAI
;
A
#
# COMPACT_ATOMS: atom_id res chain seq x y z
N MET A 1 20.40 5.73 -2.20
CA MET A 1 19.94 4.71 -3.17
C MET A 1 18.53 5.08 -3.60
N ILE A 2 18.20 4.96 -4.88
CA ILE A 2 16.85 5.30 -5.35
C ILE A 2 15.99 4.03 -5.34
N PHE A 3 14.82 4.15 -4.73
CA PHE A 3 13.79 3.12 -4.69
C PHE A 3 12.57 3.60 -5.47
N ARG A 4 12.00 2.74 -6.29
CA ARG A 4 10.74 2.99 -6.98
C ARG A 4 9.62 2.27 -6.24
N PHE A 5 8.51 2.96 -6.03
CA PHE A 5 7.31 2.43 -5.41
C PHE A 5 6.18 2.50 -6.42
N GLU A 6 5.43 1.41 -6.55
CA GLU A 6 4.28 1.28 -7.44
C GLU A 6 3.13 0.66 -6.64
N SER A 7 1.99 1.36 -6.56
CA SER A 7 0.87 1.01 -5.71
C SER A 7 -0.42 1.07 -6.50
N ASP A 8 -1.33 0.12 -6.31
CA ASP A 8 -2.72 0.24 -6.77
C ASP A 8 -3.64 0.95 -5.74
N ALA A 9 -3.11 1.21 -4.54
CA ALA A 9 -3.81 1.91 -3.46
C ALA A 9 -4.14 3.38 -3.77
N GLY A 10 -5.32 3.81 -3.29
CA GLY A 10 -5.74 5.21 -3.19
C GLY A 10 -6.78 5.64 -4.23
N VAL A 11 -7.40 6.80 -3.99
CA VAL A 11 -8.57 7.33 -4.73
C VAL A 11 -8.31 7.51 -6.25
N HIS A 12 -7.04 7.61 -6.64
CA HIS A 12 -6.62 7.88 -8.01
C HIS A 12 -6.19 6.63 -8.80
N GLY A 13 -6.31 5.43 -8.21
CA GLY A 13 -5.84 4.19 -8.82
C GLY A 13 -4.32 4.10 -8.79
N HIS A 14 -3.73 3.46 -9.81
CA HIS A 14 -2.29 3.16 -9.85
C HIS A 14 -1.41 4.41 -9.67
N GLN A 15 -0.59 4.42 -8.62
CA GLN A 15 0.38 5.45 -8.29
C GLN A 15 1.81 4.93 -8.40
N SER A 16 2.73 5.77 -8.87
CA SER A 16 4.15 5.47 -8.88
C SER A 16 4.97 6.68 -8.47
N TRP A 17 5.97 6.45 -7.63
CA TRP A 17 6.94 7.48 -7.25
C TRP A 17 8.32 6.87 -6.97
N SER A 18 9.30 7.72 -6.72
CA SER A 18 10.63 7.28 -6.30
C SER A 18 11.14 8.11 -5.14
N ALA A 19 11.95 7.50 -4.28
CA ALA A 19 12.57 8.16 -3.14
C ALA A 19 14.03 7.76 -3.02
N GLU A 20 14.88 8.71 -2.65
CA GLU A 20 16.26 8.44 -2.31
C GLU A 20 16.37 8.11 -0.81
N LEU A 21 16.78 6.89 -0.50
CA LEU A 21 16.91 6.38 0.87
C LEU A 21 18.26 5.71 1.09
N ALA A 22 18.67 5.65 2.36
CA ALA A 22 19.97 5.13 2.75
C ALA A 22 19.99 3.60 2.75
N THR A 23 18.89 2.93 3.09
CA THR A 23 18.83 1.47 3.23
C THR A 23 17.51 0.88 2.74
N VAL A 24 17.49 -0.43 2.48
CA VAL A 24 16.26 -1.19 2.19
C VAL A 24 15.28 -1.13 3.37
N ARG A 25 15.78 -1.08 4.61
CA ARG A 25 14.95 -0.93 5.81
C ARG A 25 14.21 0.41 5.81
N ASP A 26 14.85 1.48 5.39
CA ASP A 26 14.21 2.79 5.25
C ASP A 26 13.11 2.75 4.18
N ALA A 27 13.35 2.02 3.07
CA ALA A 27 12.35 1.80 2.03
C ALA A 27 11.13 1.02 2.54
N GLN A 28 11.32 0.00 3.36
CA GLN A 28 10.22 -0.73 4.00
C GLN A 28 9.40 0.17 4.92
N ILE A 29 10.06 0.98 5.75
CA ILE A 29 9.38 1.92 6.65
C ILE A 29 8.58 2.95 5.85
N GLN A 30 9.15 3.49 4.77
CA GLN A 30 8.44 4.43 3.92
C GLN A 30 7.24 3.77 3.22
N ALA A 31 7.40 2.57 2.66
CA ALA A 31 6.32 1.83 2.00
C ALA A 31 5.12 1.62 2.94
N ILE A 32 5.37 1.20 4.18
CA ILE A 32 4.32 0.98 5.20
C ILE A 32 3.59 2.29 5.52
N ARG A 33 4.35 3.39 5.74
CA ARG A 33 3.77 4.71 6.05
C ARG A 33 2.89 5.21 4.91
N THR A 34 3.42 5.22 3.69
CA THR A 34 2.69 5.72 2.53
C THR A 34 1.47 4.86 2.22
N LEU A 35 1.58 3.53 2.31
CA LEU A 35 0.41 2.67 2.12
C LEU A 35 -0.67 2.94 3.16
N GLY A 36 -0.29 3.14 4.43
CA GLY A 36 -1.21 3.52 5.49
C GLY A 36 -1.89 4.87 5.26
N GLU A 37 -1.16 5.87 4.75
CA GLU A 37 -1.69 7.19 4.38
C GLU A 37 -2.69 7.07 3.22
N LEU A 38 -2.32 6.40 2.13
CA LEU A 38 -3.18 6.17 0.96
C LEU A 38 -4.49 5.46 1.33
N LEU A 39 -4.41 4.44 2.20
CA LEU A 39 -5.57 3.72 2.69
C LEU A 39 -6.43 4.56 3.65
N SER A 40 -5.83 5.47 4.41
CA SER A 40 -6.56 6.34 5.33
C SER A 40 -7.34 7.43 4.60
N GLU A 41 -6.80 7.94 3.49
CA GLU A 41 -7.48 8.90 2.62
C GLU A 41 -8.73 8.29 1.96
N ASP A 42 -8.71 6.98 1.67
CA ASP A 42 -9.80 6.27 0.97
C ASP A 42 -10.35 5.05 1.74
N GLY A 43 -10.44 5.17 3.07
CA GLY A 43 -10.79 4.03 3.92
C GLY A 43 -12.11 3.35 3.51
N SER A 44 -13.09 4.12 3.02
CA SER A 44 -14.39 3.57 2.61
C SER A 44 -14.35 2.71 1.34
N GLN A 45 -13.42 2.99 0.41
CA GLN A 45 -13.23 2.21 -0.82
C GLN A 45 -12.38 0.98 -0.55
N PHE A 46 -11.35 1.08 0.30
CA PHE A 46 -10.57 -0.08 0.73
C PHE A 46 -11.46 -1.16 1.37
N TRP A 47 -12.44 -0.77 2.20
CA TRP A 47 -13.39 -1.75 2.74
C TRP A 47 -14.34 -2.35 1.70
N LYS A 48 -14.42 -1.84 0.46
CA LYS A 48 -15.26 -2.40 -0.61
C LYS A 48 -14.47 -3.30 -1.57
N GLU A 49 -13.19 -3.02 -1.76
CA GLU A 49 -12.29 -3.78 -2.62
C GLU A 49 -11.56 -4.87 -1.82
N GLU A 50 -11.10 -5.94 -2.49
CA GLU A 50 -10.62 -7.14 -1.80
C GLU A 50 -9.14 -7.08 -1.44
N GLU A 51 -8.31 -6.40 -2.23
CA GLU A 51 -6.86 -6.43 -2.07
C GLU A 51 -6.18 -5.20 -2.68
N VAL A 52 -5.17 -4.69 -1.98
CA VAL A 52 -4.33 -3.58 -2.39
C VAL A 52 -2.87 -4.02 -2.26
N SER A 53 -2.07 -3.68 -3.25
CA SER A 53 -0.67 -4.05 -3.32
C SER A 53 0.27 -2.86 -3.59
N MET A 54 1.47 -2.96 -3.04
CA MET A 54 2.57 -2.04 -3.33
C MET A 54 3.84 -2.82 -3.64
N THR A 55 4.41 -2.61 -4.81
CA THR A 55 5.70 -3.16 -5.23
C THR A 55 6.80 -2.12 -5.06
N VAL A 56 7.92 -2.52 -4.46
CA VAL A 56 9.11 -1.68 -4.33
C VAL A 56 10.28 -2.32 -5.07
N SER A 57 10.90 -1.54 -5.95
CA SER A 57 11.99 -1.98 -6.83
C SER A 57 13.21 -1.07 -6.71
N ASP A 58 14.38 -1.58 -7.10
CA ASP A 58 15.58 -0.77 -7.28
C ASP A 58 15.55 0.03 -8.60
N THR A 59 16.63 0.78 -8.89
CA THR A 59 16.76 1.55 -10.13
C THR A 59 16.85 0.71 -11.40
N ASN A 60 17.19 -0.57 -11.28
CA ASN A 60 17.26 -1.51 -12.40
C ASN A 60 15.90 -2.15 -12.68
N GLY A 61 14.87 -1.82 -11.89
CA GLY A 61 13.55 -2.43 -11.97
C GLY A 61 13.47 -3.79 -11.30
N LEU A 62 14.49 -4.19 -10.52
CA LEU A 62 14.43 -5.43 -9.76
C LEU A 62 13.54 -5.24 -8.53
N THR A 63 12.49 -6.04 -8.43
CA THR A 63 11.63 -6.06 -7.25
C THR A 63 12.43 -6.49 -6.04
N LEU A 64 12.41 -5.64 -5.01
CA LEU A 64 13.04 -5.91 -3.73
C LEU A 64 12.04 -6.56 -2.76
N PHE A 65 10.80 -6.05 -2.74
CA PHE A 65 9.71 -6.59 -1.93
C PHE A 65 8.35 -6.07 -2.42
N ARG A 66 7.29 -6.73 -1.96
CA ARG A 66 5.90 -6.38 -2.20
C ARG A 66 5.13 -6.40 -0.88
N LEU A 67 4.24 -5.45 -0.69
CA LEU A 67 3.23 -5.44 0.37
C LEU A 67 1.89 -5.80 -0.25
N ASP A 68 1.17 -6.71 0.40
CA ASP A 68 -0.20 -7.09 0.06
C ASP A 68 -1.07 -6.88 1.29
N LEU A 69 -2.07 -6.01 1.15
CA LEU A 69 -3.02 -5.68 2.20
C LEU A 69 -4.43 -6.05 1.74
N GLY A 70 -5.10 -6.87 2.55
CA GLY A 70 -6.49 -7.22 2.36
C GLY A 70 -7.30 -6.92 3.62
N ALA A 71 -8.60 -6.75 3.43
CA ALA A 71 -9.56 -6.57 4.51
C ALA A 71 -10.48 -7.79 4.60
N VAL A 72 -10.63 -8.36 5.80
CA VAL A 72 -11.58 -9.46 6.05
C VAL A 72 -12.75 -8.92 6.85
N LYS A 73 -13.96 -8.97 6.27
CA LYS A 73 -15.20 -8.62 6.97
C LYS A 73 -15.75 -9.84 7.71
N ALA A 74 -15.87 -9.72 9.02
CA ALA A 74 -16.57 -10.71 9.83
C ALA A 74 -18.10 -10.52 9.71
N PRO A 75 -18.91 -11.59 9.80
CA PRO A 75 -20.38 -11.50 9.78
C PRO A 75 -20.99 -10.57 10.84
N ALA A 76 -20.30 -10.34 11.95
CA ALA A 76 -20.73 -9.43 13.01
C ALA A 76 -20.88 -7.97 12.52
N LEU A 77 -20.17 -7.56 11.47
CA LEU A 77 -20.29 -6.24 10.85
C LEU A 77 -21.59 -6.07 10.03
N SER A 78 -22.34 -7.15 9.83
CA SER A 78 -23.65 -7.12 9.15
C SER A 78 -24.83 -7.03 10.12
N HIS A 79 -24.56 -7.03 11.44
CA HIS A 79 -25.60 -6.97 12.46
C HIS A 79 -25.95 -5.50 12.78
N PRO A 80 -27.23 -5.09 12.75
CA PRO A 80 -27.65 -3.68 12.86
C PRO A 80 -27.50 -3.05 14.26
N ALA A 81 -26.75 -3.68 15.16
CA ALA A 81 -26.56 -3.22 16.54
C ALA A 81 -25.24 -2.45 16.77
N ILE A 82 -24.46 -2.21 15.70
CA ILE A 82 -23.25 -1.38 15.70
C ILE A 82 -23.39 -0.31 14.62
#